data_AF-A0A8T6ZNR9-F1
#
_entry.id   AF-A0A8T6ZNR9-F1
#
_cell.length_a   1.000
_cell.length_b   1.000
_cell.length_c   1.000
_cell.angle_alpha   90.00
_cell.angle_beta   90.00
_cell.angle_gamma   90.00
#
_symmetry.space_group_name_H-M   'P 1'
#
loop_
_entity.id
_entity.type
_entity.pdbx_description
1 polymer ?
#
loop_
_entity_poly.entity_id
_entity_poly.type
_entity_poly.pdbx_seq_one_letter_code
_entity_poly.pdbx_strand_id
1 'polypeptide(L)'
;MTAEAQHVLSDHVREEIDHWVAKFPEGRQRSAVIAALQAAQHENQGFLTPEIMDAVAAYLDLPPIQVYEVATFYSMFETKPVGRHSISVCTNISCMLRGSDEIVEHI
;
A
#
# COMPACT_ATOMS: atom_id res chain seq x y z
N MET A 1 -4.83 -18.61 -13.58
CA MET A 1 -4.05 -17.69 -12.73
C MET A 1 -4.73 -16.32 -12.59
N THR A 2 -5.35 -15.74 -13.62
CA THR A 2 -6.05 -14.45 -13.52
C THR A 2 -7.37 -14.49 -12.72
N ALA A 3 -8.08 -15.61 -12.71
CA ALA A 3 -9.36 -15.75 -12.01
C ALA A 3 -9.25 -15.78 -10.47
N GLU A 4 -8.13 -16.22 -9.90
CA GLU A 4 -7.95 -16.25 -8.43
C GLU A 4 -7.60 -14.86 -7.87
N ALA A 5 -6.82 -14.06 -8.60
CA ALA A 5 -6.50 -12.68 -8.23
C ALA A 5 -7.76 -11.78 -8.16
N GLN A 6 -8.76 -12.06 -9.01
CA GLN A 6 -10.04 -11.33 -9.02
C GLN A 6 -10.90 -11.60 -7.78
N HIS A 7 -10.68 -12.70 -7.06
CA HIS A 7 -11.43 -12.97 -5.83
C HIS A 7 -10.78 -12.34 -4.59
N VAL A 8 -9.48 -12.03 -4.66
CA VAL A 8 -8.70 -11.45 -3.55
C VAL A 8 -8.90 -9.94 -3.45
N LEU A 9 -9.00 -9.24 -4.58
CA LEU A 9 -9.34 -7.82 -4.62
C LEU A 9 -10.87 -7.66 -4.69
N SER A 10 -11.43 -6.69 -3.96
CA SER A 10 -12.85 -6.37 -4.08
C SER A 10 -13.14 -5.56 -5.36
N ASP A 11 -14.42 -5.41 -5.70
CA ASP A 11 -14.85 -4.52 -6.78
C ASP A 11 -14.43 -3.07 -6.52
N HIS A 12 -14.54 -2.61 -5.26
CA HIS A 12 -14.17 -1.27 -4.86
C HIS A 12 -12.67 -0.99 -5.08
N VAL A 13 -11.78 -1.90 -4.64
CA VAL A 13 -10.33 -1.77 -4.89
C VAL A 13 -10.04 -1.72 -6.39
N ARG A 14 -10.69 -2.57 -7.19
CA ARG A 14 -10.48 -2.57 -8.65
C ARG A 14 -10.86 -1.24 -9.30
N GLU A 15 -12.01 -0.69 -8.93
CA GLU A 15 -12.46 0.61 -9.43
C GLU A 15 -11.47 1.73 -9.06
N GLU A 16 -10.93 1.72 -7.84
CA GLU A 16 -9.88 2.67 -7.45
C GLU A 16 -8.60 2.48 -8.27
N ILE A 17 -8.16 1.23 -8.49
CA ILE A 17 -6.98 0.94 -9.30
C ILE A 17 -7.18 1.45 -10.72
N ASP A 18 -8.32 1.15 -11.35
CA ASP A 18 -8.64 1.58 -12.72
C ASP A 18 -8.66 3.10 -12.84
N HIS A 19 -9.23 3.79 -11.85
CA HIS A 19 -9.21 5.25 -11.77
C HIS A 19 -7.78 5.80 -11.77
N TRP A 20 -6.85 5.17 -11.05
CA TRP A 20 -5.45 5.59 -11.01
C TRP A 20 -4.68 5.21 -12.28
N VAL A 21 -4.92 4.02 -12.84
CA VAL A 21 -4.31 3.56 -14.09
C VAL A 21 -4.68 4.49 -15.24
N ALA A 22 -5.93 4.95 -15.32
CA ALA A 22 -6.42 5.86 -16.35
C ALA A 22 -5.69 7.22 -16.40
N LYS A 23 -4.95 7.59 -15.35
CA LYS A 23 -4.13 8.82 -15.32
C LYS A 23 -2.80 8.66 -16.05
N PHE A 24 -2.40 7.44 -16.38
CA PHE A 24 -1.13 7.14 -17.03
C PHE A 24 -1.34 6.65 -18.47
N PRO A 25 -0.39 6.92 -19.38
CA PRO A 25 -0.44 6.38 -20.73
C PRO A 25 -0.49 4.84 -20.75
N GLU A 26 -1.06 4.28 -21.81
CA GLU A 26 -1.08 2.83 -22.04
C GLU A 26 0.34 2.23 -21.96
N GLY A 27 0.47 1.07 -21.30
CA GLY A 27 1.75 0.42 -21.04
C GLY A 27 2.58 1.07 -19.92
N ARG A 28 2.08 2.12 -19.25
CA ARG A 28 2.72 2.76 -18.08
C ARG A 28 1.95 2.54 -16.78
N GLN A 29 1.11 1.50 -16.73
CA GLN A 29 0.34 1.10 -15.53
C GLN A 29 1.19 0.83 -14.28
N ARG A 30 2.50 0.56 -14.40
CA ARG A 30 3.44 0.49 -13.26
C ARG A 30 3.39 1.73 -12.37
N SER A 31 3.13 2.91 -12.93
CA SER A 31 3.06 4.16 -12.16
C SER A 31 1.90 4.18 -11.15
N ALA A 32 0.89 3.31 -11.32
CA ALA A 32 -0.25 3.20 -10.42
C ALA A 32 -0.01 2.25 -9.23
N VAL A 33 1.13 1.55 -9.15
CA VAL A 33 1.39 0.53 -8.11
C VAL A 33 1.24 1.07 -6.68
N ILE A 34 1.75 2.27 -6.40
CA ILE A 34 1.65 2.87 -5.06
C ILE A 34 0.18 3.07 -4.67
N ALA A 35 -0.63 3.63 -5.59
CA ALA A 35 -2.04 3.86 -5.33
C ALA A 35 -2.83 2.54 -5.21
N ALA A 36 -2.49 1.54 -6.02
CA ALA A 36 -3.09 0.21 -5.95
C ALA A 36 -2.82 -0.49 -4.63
N LEU A 37 -1.56 -0.45 -4.15
CA LEU A 37 -1.20 -1.01 -2.85
C LEU A 37 -1.85 -0.25 -1.69
N GLN A 38 -2.00 1.06 -1.80
CA GLN A 38 -2.67 1.86 -0.77
C GLN A 38 -4.16 1.48 -0.66
N ALA A 39 -4.86 1.35 -1.78
CA ALA A 39 -6.25 0.90 -1.83
C ALA A 39 -6.42 -0.50 -1.22
N ALA A 40 -5.57 -1.44 -1.66
CA ALA A 40 -5.60 -2.81 -1.18
C ALA A 40 -5.28 -2.93 0.33
N GLN A 41 -4.29 -2.17 0.82
CA GLN A 41 -3.94 -2.15 2.25
C GLN A 41 -5.08 -1.59 3.11
N HIS A 42 -5.69 -0.49 2.67
CA HIS A 42 -6.77 0.15 3.40
C HIS A 42 -7.98 -0.78 3.56
N GLU A 43 -8.32 -1.51 2.50
CA GLU A 43 -9.42 -2.48 2.55
C GLU A 43 -9.06 -3.74 3.33
N ASN A 44 -7.81 -4.18 3.28
CA ASN A 44 -7.30 -5.32 4.04
C ASN A 44 -6.81 -4.95 5.46
N GLN A 45 -7.61 -4.17 6.18
CA GLN A 45 -7.40 -3.88 7.61
C GLN A 45 -6.04 -3.25 7.95
N GLY A 46 -5.39 -2.60 6.99
CA GLY A 46 -4.16 -1.83 7.21
C GLY A 46 -2.86 -2.56 6.91
N PHE A 47 -2.87 -3.79 6.38
CA PHE A 47 -1.65 -4.49 5.95
C PHE A 47 -1.80 -5.25 4.63
N LEU A 48 -0.68 -5.62 4.02
CA LEU A 48 -0.58 -6.31 2.74
C LEU A 48 -0.01 -7.71 2.92
N THR A 49 -0.74 -8.73 2.48
CA THR A 49 -0.24 -10.10 2.43
C THR A 49 0.39 -10.41 1.07
N PRO A 50 1.24 -11.45 0.95
CA PRO A 50 1.76 -11.90 -0.33
C PRO A 50 0.68 -12.15 -1.38
N GLU A 51 -0.44 -12.76 -0.99
CA GLU A 51 -1.55 -13.06 -1.90
C GLU A 51 -2.18 -11.79 -2.48
N ILE A 52 -2.31 -10.72 -1.68
CA ILE A 52 -2.82 -9.43 -2.13
C ILE A 52 -1.82 -8.74 -3.06
N MET A 53 -0.53 -8.78 -2.72
CA MET A 53 0.52 -8.20 -3.58
C MET A 53 0.61 -8.91 -4.94
N ASP A 54 0.51 -10.24 -4.96
CA ASP A 54 0.44 -11.03 -6.18
C ASP A 54 -0.83 -10.71 -6.99
N ALA A 55 -1.96 -10.49 -6.31
CA ALA A 55 -3.20 -10.10 -6.98
C ALA A 55 -3.11 -8.71 -7.63
N VAL A 56 -2.50 -7.73 -6.94
CA VAL A 56 -2.23 -6.39 -7.50
C VAL A 56 -1.28 -6.48 -8.70
N ALA A 57 -0.23 -7.29 -8.60
CA ALA A 57 0.71 -7.50 -9.70
C ALA A 57 0.01 -8.11 -10.93
N ALA A 58 -0.81 -9.14 -10.73
CA ALA A 58 -1.59 -9.77 -11.79
C ALA A 58 -2.62 -8.80 -12.40
N TYR A 59 -3.26 -7.96 -11.58
CA TYR A 59 -4.25 -6.98 -12.06
C TYR A 59 -3.63 -5.88 -12.93
N LEU A 60 -2.43 -5.43 -12.57
CA LEU A 60 -1.68 -4.43 -13.33
C LEU A 60 -0.84 -5.03 -14.48
N ASP A 61 -0.89 -6.35 -14.70
CA ASP A 61 -0.02 -7.05 -15.67
C ASP A 61 1.47 -6.73 -15.46
N LEU A 62 1.92 -6.87 -14.20
CA LEU A 62 3.29 -6.62 -13.78
C LEU A 62 3.92 -7.89 -13.16
N PRO A 63 5.25 -8.04 -13.26
CA PRO A 63 5.96 -9.04 -12.48
C PRO A 63 5.77 -8.79 -10.97
N PRO A 64 5.43 -9.81 -10.15
CA PRO A 64 5.21 -9.64 -8.71
C PRO A 64 6.37 -8.97 -7.99
N ILE A 65 7.61 -9.24 -8.40
CA ILE A 65 8.82 -8.65 -7.82
C ILE A 65 8.79 -7.11 -7.81
N GLN A 66 8.20 -6.47 -8.84
CA GLN A 66 8.12 -5.02 -8.90
C GLN A 66 7.16 -4.45 -7.85
N VAL A 67 6.13 -5.21 -7.48
CA VAL A 67 5.18 -4.83 -6.43
C VAL A 67 5.82 -5.03 -5.06
N TYR A 68 6.51 -6.15 -4.84
CA TYR A 68 7.25 -6.42 -3.61
C TYR A 68 8.35 -5.38 -3.35
N GLU A 69 9.09 -4.96 -4.38
CA GLU A 69 10.09 -3.89 -4.29
C GLU A 69 9.46 -2.60 -3.75
N VAL A 70 8.31 -2.19 -4.28
CA VAL A 70 7.61 -0.98 -3.83
C VAL A 70 7.08 -1.13 -2.40
N ALA A 71 6.44 -2.26 -2.10
CA ALA A 71 5.87 -2.53 -0.78
C ALA A 71 6.93 -2.58 0.33
N THR A 72 8.15 -3.01 0.02
CA THR A 72 9.26 -3.06 0.99
C THR A 72 10.09 -1.78 1.03
N PHE A 73 10.09 -0.99 -0.03
CA PHE A 73 10.83 0.27 -0.11
C PHE A 73 10.16 1.41 0.63
N TYR A 74 8.83 1.55 0.53
CA TYR A 74 8.09 2.63 1.18
C TYR A 74 7.60 2.21 2.56
N SER A 75 8.00 2.96 3.60
CA SER A 75 7.64 2.69 5.00
C SER A 75 6.15 2.86 5.32
N MET A 76 5.33 3.33 4.39
CA MET A 76 3.88 3.48 4.57
C MET A 76 3.14 2.14 4.40
N PHE A 77 3.77 1.18 3.74
CA PHE A 77 3.17 -0.11 3.47
C PHE A 77 3.51 -1.11 4.56
N GLU A 78 2.47 -1.66 5.18
CA GLU A 78 2.63 -2.62 6.26
C GLU A 78 2.57 -4.02 5.68
N THR A 79 3.69 -4.74 5.67
CA THR A 79 3.79 -6.11 5.14
C THR A 79 3.52 -7.19 6.20
N LYS A 80 3.11 -6.76 7.40
CA LYS A 80 2.80 -7.60 8.55
C LYS A 80 1.50 -7.12 9.19
N PRO A 81 0.76 -7.99 9.90
CA PRO A 81 -0.43 -7.59 10.62
C PRO A 81 -0.13 -6.46 11.62
N VAL A 82 -0.92 -5.39 11.54
CA VAL A 82 -0.83 -4.22 12.43
C VAL A 82 -2.12 -4.06 13.24
N GLY A 83 -2.07 -3.21 14.27
CA GLY A 83 -3.25 -2.83 15.02
C GLY A 83 -4.24 -2.01 14.18
N ARG A 84 -5.48 -1.88 14.66
CA ARG A 84 -6.54 -1.06 14.03
C ARG A 84 -6.09 0.38 13.74
N HIS A 85 -5.23 0.92 14.58
CA HIS A 85 -4.68 2.27 14.45
C HIS A 85 -3.15 2.15 14.50
N SER A 86 -2.48 2.49 13.40
CA SER A 86 -1.04 2.69 13.36
C SER A 86 -0.75 4.16 13.65
N ILE A 87 -0.03 4.44 14.75
CA ILE A 87 0.30 5.79 15.20
C ILE A 87 1.79 6.02 14.96
N SER A 88 2.10 6.97 14.07
CA SER A 88 3.47 7.35 13.75
C SER A 88 3.74 8.77 14.25
N VAL A 89 4.60 8.91 15.25
CA VAL A 89 5.01 10.20 15.81
C VAL A 89 6.28 10.67 15.12
N CYS A 90 6.28 11.90 14.60
CA CYS A 90 7.47 12.49 14.01
C CYS A 90 8.47 12.86 15.10
N THR A 91 9.69 12.33 15.00
CA THR A 91 10.84 12.64 15.88
C THR A 91 12.00 13.32 15.13
N ASN A 92 11.73 13.87 13.94
CA ASN A 92 12.72 14.67 13.22
C ASN A 92 12.97 16.01 13.93
N ILE A 93 14.06 16.70 13.60
CA ILE A 93 14.60 17.88 14.31
C ILE A 93 13.55 18.94 14.62
N SER A 94 12.66 19.26 13.66
CA SER A 94 11.62 20.27 13.87
C SER A 94 10.60 19.87 14.94
N CYS A 95 10.24 18.59 15.02
CA CYS A 95 9.32 18.07 16.03
C CYS A 95 10.03 17.83 17.36
N MET A 96 11.27 17.34 17.32
CA MET A 96 12.13 17.17 18.49
C MET A 96 12.34 18.50 19.24
N LEU A 97 12.65 19.59 18.51
CA LEU A 97 12.77 20.94 19.09
C LEU A 97 11.44 21.47 19.69
N ARG A 98 10.32 20.84 19.36
CA ARG A 98 8.97 21.16 19.88
C ARG A 98 8.47 20.15 20.89
N GLY A 99 9.33 19.25 21.39
CA GLY A 99 8.99 18.29 22.44
C GLY A 99 8.29 17.03 21.95
N SER A 100 8.59 16.53 20.74
CA SER A 100 8.04 15.24 20.28
C SER A 100 8.34 14.08 21.23
N ASP A 101 9.44 14.15 21.96
CA ASP A 101 9.86 13.10 22.89
C ASP A 101 8.89 12.99 24.08
N GLU A 102 8.38 14.12 24.58
CA GLU A 102 7.34 14.16 25.62
C GLU A 102 6.05 13.51 25.13
N ILE A 103 5.73 13.67 23.84
CA ILE A 103 4.57 13.03 23.22
C ILE A 103 4.79 11.52 23.19
N VAL A 104 5.94 11.05 22.70
CA VAL A 104 6.27 9.62 22.62
C VAL A 104 6.25 8.96 24.00
N GLU A 105 6.75 9.60 25.05
CA GLU A 105 6.73 9.08 26.42
C GLU A 105 5.31 8.99 27.01
N HIS A 106 4.37 9.79 26.52
CA HIS A 106 3.01 9.84 27.03
C HIS A 106 2.10 8.72 26.48
N ILE A 107 2.40 8.20 25.29
CA ILE A 107 1.59 7.19 24.57
C ILE A 107 2.01 5.77 24.94
#